data_AF-A0AAD7AP12-F1
#
_entry.id   AF-A0AAD7AP12-F1
#
_cell.length_a   1.000
_cell.length_b   1.000
_cell.length_c   1.000
_cell.angle_alpha   90.00
_cell.angle_beta   90.00
_cell.angle_gamma   90.00
#
_symmetry.space_group_name_H-M   'P 1'
#
loop_
_entity.id
_entity.type
_entity.pdbx_description
1 polymer ?
#
loop_
_entity_poly.entity_id
_entity_poly.type
_entity_poly.pdbx_seq_one_letter_code
_entity_poly.pdbx_strand_id
1 'polypeptide(L)'
;VLMQHQKAKHFKCNMCPRRLNTAGGLAVHIQQVHKLEPDQLPRIDNALPNRDGYEIEIFGMEGIPAPDVADYKRRKEIELGLNPGSISAPQAKRPKIENKPIPEDELRNLLEQHKKLMGASAEASSSNAQTSVYGAGPQAYAQPAMPPPGMMPPPGFPMMPPPGMAPPGMPPFPGFPG
;
A
#
# COMPACT_ATOMS: atom_id res chain seq x y z
N VAL A 1 -0.27 7.62 0.54
CA VAL A 1 1.04 7.22 -0.05
C VAL A 1 1.22 7.72 -1.48
N LEU A 2 0.28 7.50 -2.42
CA LEU A 2 0.43 7.96 -3.83
C LEU A 2 0.65 9.48 -3.97
N MET A 3 -0.05 10.30 -3.18
CA MET A 3 0.07 11.78 -3.25
C MET A 3 1.43 12.30 -2.85
N GLN A 4 1.99 11.72 -1.80
CA GLN A 4 3.34 12.05 -1.38
C GLN A 4 4.36 11.60 -2.42
N HIS A 5 4.14 10.45 -3.07
CA HIS A 5 4.98 9.97 -4.16
C HIS A 5 4.95 10.92 -5.37
N GLN A 6 3.77 11.30 -5.85
CA GLN A 6 3.63 12.23 -6.98
C GLN A 6 4.32 13.56 -6.69
N LYS A 7 4.10 14.11 -5.48
CA LYS A 7 4.78 15.32 -5.02
C LYS A 7 6.30 15.20 -4.95
N ALA A 8 6.82 14.05 -4.55
CA ALA A 8 8.25 13.85 -4.37
C ALA A 8 8.99 13.55 -5.68
N LYS A 9 8.37 12.80 -6.60
CA LYS A 9 9.01 12.33 -7.83
C LYS A 9 8.66 13.12 -9.09
N HIS A 10 7.44 13.64 -9.20
CA HIS A 10 6.95 14.29 -10.42
C HIS A 10 6.82 15.81 -10.26
N PHE A 11 6.35 16.28 -9.11
CA PHE A 11 6.08 17.72 -8.90
C PHE A 11 7.20 18.44 -8.12
N LYS A 12 8.47 18.15 -8.47
CA LYS A 12 9.65 18.81 -7.91
C LYS A 12 10.21 19.81 -8.94
N CYS A 13 10.54 21.02 -8.50
CA CYS A 13 11.28 21.95 -9.34
C CYS A 13 12.76 21.51 -9.47
N ASN A 14 13.32 21.66 -10.66
CA ASN A 14 14.72 21.31 -10.92
C ASN A 14 15.71 22.43 -10.54
N MET A 15 15.23 23.64 -10.32
CA MET A 15 16.05 24.80 -9.96
C MET A 15 15.97 25.18 -8.48
N CYS A 16 14.99 24.67 -7.74
CA CYS A 16 14.84 24.95 -6.32
C CYS A 16 14.32 23.72 -5.56
N PRO A 17 14.47 23.65 -4.23
CA PRO A 17 13.97 22.53 -3.44
C PRO A 17 12.44 22.51 -3.28
N ARG A 18 11.71 23.40 -3.95
CA ARG A 18 10.25 23.52 -3.84
C ARG A 18 9.57 22.31 -4.49
N ARG A 19 8.55 21.79 -3.81
CA ARG A 19 7.67 20.70 -4.29
C ARG A 19 6.24 21.17 -4.28
N LEU A 20 5.52 20.94 -5.37
CA LEU A 20 4.13 21.37 -5.55
C LEU A 20 3.20 20.16 -5.62
N ASN A 21 1.90 20.41 -5.65
CA ASN A 21 0.90 19.34 -5.61
C ASN A 21 0.35 19.01 -7.00
N THR A 22 0.64 19.84 -8.01
CA THR A 22 0.06 19.77 -9.36
C THR A 22 1.10 20.04 -10.44
N ALA A 23 0.83 19.52 -11.65
CA ALA A 23 1.60 19.82 -12.86
C ALA A 23 1.47 21.31 -13.23
N GLY A 24 0.25 21.85 -13.31
CA GLY A 24 0.02 23.27 -13.62
C GLY A 24 0.71 24.21 -12.62
N GLY A 25 0.69 23.87 -11.32
CA GLY A 25 1.42 24.63 -10.31
C GLY A 25 2.93 24.63 -10.53
N LEU A 26 3.50 23.51 -10.98
CA LEU A 26 4.92 23.41 -11.33
C LEU A 26 5.29 24.29 -12.53
N ALA A 27 4.45 24.30 -13.57
CA ALA A 27 4.65 25.15 -14.74
C ALA A 27 4.64 26.64 -14.37
N VAL A 28 3.60 27.08 -13.65
CA VAL A 28 3.46 28.47 -13.20
C VAL A 28 4.60 28.87 -12.27
N HIS A 29 5.00 27.98 -11.36
CA HIS A 29 6.12 28.23 -10.45
C HIS A 29 7.44 28.45 -11.20
N ILE A 30 7.72 27.63 -12.21
CA ILE A 30 8.94 27.79 -13.02
C ILE A 30 8.88 29.09 -13.82
N GLN A 31 7.74 29.43 -14.42
CA GLN A 31 7.57 30.68 -15.15
C GLN A 31 7.71 31.92 -14.24
N GLN A 32 7.14 31.89 -13.03
CA GLN A 32 7.13 33.05 -12.14
C GLN A 32 8.42 33.23 -11.35
N VAL A 33 8.96 32.15 -10.78
CA VAL A 33 10.13 32.20 -9.88
C VAL A 33 11.43 32.12 -10.66
N HIS A 34 11.44 31.32 -11.73
CA HIS A 34 12.65 31.07 -12.51
C HIS A 34 12.63 31.72 -13.90
N LYS A 35 11.51 32.36 -14.30
CA LYS A 35 11.39 33.16 -15.53
C LYS A 35 11.80 32.39 -16.79
N LEU A 36 11.51 31.09 -16.82
CA LEU A 36 11.67 30.29 -18.02
C LEU A 36 10.42 30.40 -18.86
N GLU A 37 10.62 30.56 -20.17
CA GLU A 37 9.56 30.61 -21.16
C GLU A 37 8.79 29.27 -21.20
N PRO A 38 7.47 29.29 -21.43
CA PRO A 38 6.63 28.10 -21.48
C PRO A 38 7.06 27.08 -22.56
N ASP A 39 7.65 27.53 -23.66
CA ASP A 39 8.16 26.67 -24.73
C ASP A 39 9.46 25.94 -24.36
N GLN A 40 10.18 26.40 -23.35
CA GLN A 40 11.41 25.77 -22.83
C GLN A 40 11.19 25.06 -21.50
N LEU A 41 9.93 24.83 -21.13
CA LEU A 41 9.62 24.21 -19.87
C LEU A 41 10.14 22.76 -19.87
N PRO A 42 11.01 22.38 -18.91
CA PRO A 42 11.53 21.02 -18.85
C PRO A 42 10.35 20.04 -18.72
N ARG A 43 10.40 18.86 -19.35
CA ARG A 43 9.34 17.85 -19.20
C ARG A 43 9.25 17.38 -17.74
N ILE A 44 8.08 16.91 -17.31
CA ILE A 44 7.90 16.38 -15.96
C ILE A 44 8.85 15.19 -15.74
N ASP A 45 9.63 15.25 -14.67
CA ASP A 45 10.63 14.21 -14.37
C ASP A 45 9.96 12.86 -14.10
N ASN A 46 10.53 11.81 -14.71
CA ASN A 46 10.06 10.43 -14.59
C ASN A 46 8.64 10.19 -15.10
N ALA A 47 8.10 11.07 -15.96
CA ALA A 47 6.85 10.83 -16.67
C ALA A 47 7.09 9.97 -17.92
N LEU A 48 6.08 9.19 -18.31
CA LEU A 48 6.11 8.44 -19.56
C LEU A 48 6.08 9.41 -20.76
N PRO A 49 6.74 9.07 -21.88
CA PRO A 49 6.62 9.84 -23.10
C PRO A 49 5.15 9.86 -23.52
N ASN A 50 4.64 11.04 -23.88
CA ASN A 50 3.23 11.34 -24.17
C ASN A 50 2.32 11.56 -22.94
N ARG A 51 2.89 11.64 -21.73
CA ARG A 51 2.16 11.93 -20.47
C ARG A 51 2.85 12.98 -19.59
N ASP A 52 3.78 13.70 -20.18
CA ASP A 52 4.70 14.62 -19.51
C ASP A 52 4.30 16.10 -19.68
N GLY A 53 3.15 16.34 -20.31
CA GLY A 53 2.57 17.67 -20.47
C GLY A 53 2.01 18.24 -19.16
N TYR A 54 1.96 19.56 -19.08
CA TYR A 54 1.52 20.31 -17.90
C TYR A 54 0.02 20.62 -17.84
N GLU A 55 -0.69 20.40 -18.95
CA GLU A 55 -2.10 20.73 -19.12
C GLU A 55 -3.04 19.81 -18.31
N ILE A 56 -2.66 18.55 -18.14
CA ILE A 56 -3.51 17.56 -17.48
C ILE A 56 -3.21 17.59 -15.97
N GLU A 57 -4.16 18.09 -15.19
CA GLU A 57 -4.05 18.11 -13.74
C GLU A 57 -4.41 16.76 -13.12
N ILE A 58 -3.38 16.03 -12.67
CA ILE A 58 -3.55 14.74 -12.00
C ILE A 58 -3.38 14.93 -10.49
N PHE A 59 -4.43 14.57 -9.76
CA PHE A 59 -4.44 14.50 -8.30
C PHE A 59 -4.88 13.11 -7.89
N GLY A 60 -4.00 12.26 -7.37
CA GLY A 60 -4.49 10.94 -6.97
C GLY A 60 -4.59 10.04 -8.17
N MET A 61 -5.78 9.47 -8.23
CA MET A 61 -6.33 8.80 -9.40
C MET A 61 -7.32 9.72 -10.13
N GLU A 62 -7.57 10.92 -9.62
CA GLU A 62 -8.44 11.92 -10.22
C GLU A 62 -7.66 12.72 -11.27
N GLY A 63 -8.32 13.03 -12.39
CA GLY A 63 -7.69 13.72 -13.53
C GLY A 63 -6.88 12.83 -14.48
N ILE A 64 -6.79 11.52 -14.22
CA ILE A 64 -6.22 10.57 -15.20
C ILE A 64 -7.22 10.40 -16.35
N PRO A 65 -6.80 10.54 -17.63
CA PRO A 65 -7.71 10.39 -18.76
C PRO A 65 -8.41 9.03 -18.75
N ALA A 66 -9.71 9.03 -19.06
CA ALA A 66 -10.55 7.82 -19.11
C ALA A 66 -9.96 6.62 -19.89
N PRO A 67 -9.34 6.79 -21.08
CA PRO A 67 -8.73 5.65 -21.78
C PRO A 67 -7.61 4.97 -20.95
N ASP A 68 -6.86 5.75 -20.18
CA ASP A 68 -5.70 5.27 -19.45
C ASP A 68 -6.10 4.55 -18.16
N VAL A 69 -7.17 5.01 -17.54
CA VAL A 69 -7.79 4.31 -16.41
C VAL A 69 -8.31 2.95 -16.86
N ALA A 70 -8.91 2.85 -18.06
CA ALA A 70 -9.38 1.60 -18.61
C ALA A 70 -8.23 0.64 -18.93
N ASP A 71 -7.15 1.13 -19.54
CA ASP A 71 -5.97 0.31 -19.84
C ASP A 71 -5.24 -0.13 -18.56
N TYR A 72 -5.13 0.73 -17.55
CA TYR A 72 -4.60 0.36 -16.24
C TYR A 72 -5.44 -0.74 -15.59
N LYS A 73 -6.78 -0.59 -15.60
CA LYS A 73 -7.69 -1.63 -15.08
C LYS A 73 -7.53 -2.93 -15.85
N ARG A 74 -7.50 -2.90 -17.18
CA ARG A 74 -7.29 -4.08 -18.03
C ARG A 74 -5.97 -4.79 -17.73
N ARG A 75 -4.86 -4.04 -17.63
CA ARG A 75 -3.55 -4.62 -17.29
C ARG A 75 -3.56 -5.26 -15.91
N LYS A 76 -4.18 -4.59 -14.93
CA LYS A 76 -4.29 -5.09 -13.56
C LYS A 76 -5.20 -6.33 -13.46
N GLU A 77 -6.26 -6.41 -14.28
CA GLU A 77 -7.11 -7.60 -14.40
C GLU A 77 -6.31 -8.79 -14.92
N ILE A 78 -5.50 -8.60 -15.97
CA ILE A 78 -4.62 -9.65 -16.52
C ILE A 78 -3.58 -10.10 -15.47
N GLU A 79 -2.95 -9.17 -14.75
CA GLU A 79 -1.95 -9.48 -13.72
C GLU A 79 -2.54 -10.28 -12.55
N LEU A 80 -3.77 -9.96 -12.15
CA LEU A 80 -4.49 -10.68 -11.09
C LEU A 80 -5.16 -11.98 -11.58
N GLY A 81 -5.04 -12.31 -12.88
CA GLY A 81 -5.70 -13.47 -13.48
C GLY A 81 -7.23 -13.40 -13.47
N LEU A 82 -7.79 -12.19 -13.36
CA LEU A 82 -9.24 -11.95 -13.37
C LEU A 82 -9.71 -11.75 -14.81
N ASN A 83 -10.94 -12.23 -15.10
CA ASN A 83 -11.55 -12.02 -16.41
C ASN A 83 -11.73 -10.52 -16.70
N PRO A 84 -11.51 -10.07 -17.95
CA PRO A 84 -11.63 -8.66 -18.30
C PRO A 84 -13.03 -8.15 -17.98
N GLY A 85 -13.11 -7.05 -17.21
CA GLY A 85 -14.37 -6.43 -16.77
C GLY A 85 -14.86 -6.86 -15.38
N SER A 86 -14.21 -7.81 -14.69
CA SER A 86 -14.65 -8.22 -13.34
C SER A 86 -14.35 -7.18 -12.26
N ILE A 87 -13.44 -6.23 -12.47
CA ILE A 87 -13.19 -5.13 -11.50
C ILE A 87 -14.25 -4.03 -11.62
N SER A 88 -14.87 -3.88 -12.79
CA SER A 88 -15.91 -2.88 -13.01
C SER A 88 -17.32 -3.38 -12.68
N ALA A 89 -17.49 -4.70 -12.48
CA ALA A 89 -18.73 -5.29 -12.00
C ALA A 89 -18.81 -5.20 -10.47
N PRO A 90 -20.00 -4.91 -9.89
CA PRO A 90 -20.17 -4.97 -8.44
C PRO A 90 -19.79 -6.37 -7.97
N GLN A 91 -18.93 -6.44 -6.94
CA GLN A 91 -18.51 -7.68 -6.30
C GLN A 91 -19.74 -8.59 -6.11
N ALA A 92 -19.80 -9.71 -6.83
CA ALA A 92 -20.87 -10.67 -6.65
C ALA A 92 -20.87 -11.04 -5.16
N LYS A 93 -21.94 -10.67 -4.45
CA LYS A 93 -22.07 -10.96 -3.02
C LYS A 93 -21.86 -12.45 -2.87
N ARG A 94 -20.81 -12.84 -2.13
CA ARG A 94 -20.54 -14.25 -1.82
C ARG A 94 -21.87 -14.87 -1.38
N PRO A 95 -22.33 -15.95 -2.03
CA PRO A 95 -23.59 -16.57 -1.67
C PRO A 95 -23.53 -16.89 -0.17
N LYS A 96 -24.59 -16.50 0.55
CA LYS A 96 -24.67 -16.69 1.98
C LYS A 96 -24.94 -18.18 2.20
N ILE A 97 -23.88 -18.92 2.49
CA ILE A 97 -23.96 -20.36 2.78
C ILE A 97 -24.62 -20.46 4.17
N GLU A 98 -25.84 -20.98 4.22
CA GLU A 98 -26.51 -21.28 5.48
C GLU A 98 -25.84 -22.50 6.12
N ASN A 99 -25.43 -22.39 7.39
CA ASN A 99 -24.89 -23.50 8.18
C ASN A 99 -26.02 -24.44 8.61
N LYS A 100 -26.56 -25.20 7.66
CA LYS A 100 -27.46 -26.33 7.92
C LYS A 100 -26.68 -27.64 7.76
N PRO A 101 -27.00 -28.70 8.54
CA PRO A 101 -26.42 -30.01 8.31
C PRO A 101 -26.78 -30.47 6.89
N ILE A 102 -25.77 -30.53 6.02
CA ILE A 102 -25.91 -30.89 4.61
C ILE A 102 -26.29 -32.39 4.56
N PRO A 103 -27.35 -32.79 3.84
CA PRO A 103 -27.69 -34.20 3.66
C PRO A 103 -26.55 -34.94 2.91
N GLU A 104 -26.35 -36.23 3.22
CA GLU A 104 -25.21 -37.01 2.71
C GLU A 104 -25.09 -37.01 1.17
N ASP A 105 -26.23 -36.95 0.47
CA ASP A 105 -26.28 -36.96 -0.99
C ASP A 105 -25.77 -35.64 -1.60
N GLU A 106 -26.06 -34.50 -0.98
CA GLU A 106 -25.55 -33.19 -1.42
C GLU A 106 -24.05 -33.05 -1.15
N LEU A 107 -23.57 -33.62 -0.05
CA LEU A 107 -22.14 -33.64 0.29
C LEU A 107 -21.34 -34.41 -0.76
N ARG A 108 -21.85 -35.56 -1.23
CA ARG A 108 -21.22 -36.35 -2.30
C ARG A 108 -21.12 -35.57 -3.60
N ASN A 109 -22.20 -34.89 -4.01
CA ASN A 109 -22.20 -34.06 -5.21
C ASN A 109 -21.21 -32.89 -5.12
N LEU A 110 -21.11 -32.24 -3.96
CA LEU A 110 -20.16 -31.15 -3.74
C LEU A 110 -18.71 -31.64 -3.79
N LEU A 111 -18.42 -32.81 -3.19
CA LEU A 111 -17.11 -33.44 -3.24
C LEU A 111 -16.74 -33.88 -4.67
N GLU A 112 -17.69 -34.38 -5.45
CA GLU A 112 -17.45 -34.75 -6.85
C GLU A 112 -17.20 -33.52 -7.72
N GLN A 113 -17.97 -32.45 -7.55
CA GLN A 113 -17.74 -31.18 -8.23
C GLN A 113 -16.36 -30.59 -7.86
N HIS A 114 -16.00 -30.62 -6.58
CA HIS A 114 -14.68 -30.20 -6.12
C HIS A 114 -13.57 -31.09 -6.68
N LYS A 115 -13.79 -32.41 -6.75
CA LYS A 115 -12.85 -33.36 -7.35
C LYS A 115 -12.67 -33.12 -8.84
N LYS A 116 -13.73 -32.81 -9.58
CA LYS A 116 -13.66 -32.45 -11.01
C LYS A 116 -12.89 -31.15 -11.21
N LEU A 117 -13.07 -30.17 -10.32
CA LEU A 117 -12.39 -28.88 -10.39
C LEU A 117 -10.90 -28.99 -10.00
N MET A 118 -10.54 -29.96 -9.14
CA MET A 118 -9.17 -30.21 -8.68
C MET A 118 -8.43 -31.32 -9.44
N GLY A 119 -9.11 -32.08 -10.31
CA GLY A 119 -8.73 -33.46 -10.64
C GLY A 119 -8.51 -33.79 -12.11
N ALA A 120 -8.04 -32.85 -12.92
CA ALA A 120 -7.34 -33.19 -14.18
C ALA A 120 -5.84 -33.50 -13.96
N SER A 121 -5.39 -33.71 -12.71
CA SER A 121 -3.97 -33.97 -12.40
C SER A 121 -3.69 -35.01 -11.31
N ALA A 122 -4.67 -35.81 -10.85
CA ALA A 122 -4.40 -36.82 -9.82
C ALA A 122 -5.23 -38.09 -10.02
N GLU A 123 -4.82 -38.89 -11.02
CA GLU A 123 -5.09 -40.32 -10.97
C GLU A 123 -4.15 -40.99 -9.97
N ALA A 124 -4.77 -41.69 -9.01
CA ALA A 124 -4.26 -42.81 -8.23
C ALA A 124 -2.80 -42.75 -7.74
N SER A 125 -2.62 -42.38 -6.47
CA SER A 125 -1.58 -42.98 -5.63
C SER A 125 -2.08 -43.08 -4.20
N SER A 126 -2.84 -44.15 -3.96
CA SER A 126 -3.06 -44.67 -2.63
C SER A 126 -1.77 -45.38 -2.20
N SER A 127 -0.94 -44.71 -1.39
CA SER A 127 0.02 -45.41 -0.52
C SER A 127 0.46 -44.52 0.64
N ASN A 128 -0.07 -44.87 1.81
CA ASN A 128 0.61 -44.86 3.10
C ASN A 128 1.53 -43.67 3.43
N ALA A 129 1.00 -42.68 4.17
CA ALA A 129 1.80 -41.82 5.02
C ALA A 129 1.11 -41.65 6.37
N GLN A 130 1.29 -42.64 7.23
CA GLN A 130 1.17 -42.45 8.67
C GLN A 130 2.25 -41.46 9.11
N THR A 131 1.89 -40.19 9.25
CA THR A 131 2.67 -39.23 10.07
C THR A 131 1.74 -38.62 11.10
N SER A 132 1.41 -39.44 12.09
CA SER A 132 0.88 -39.00 13.37
C SER A 132 1.99 -38.31 14.15
N VAL A 133 2.00 -36.98 14.17
CA VAL A 133 2.87 -36.20 15.05
C VAL A 133 2.24 -36.15 16.45
N TYR A 134 2.38 -37.24 17.21
CA TYR A 134 2.15 -37.21 18.65
C TYR A 134 3.44 -36.74 19.35
N GLY A 135 3.39 -35.63 20.07
CA GLY A 135 4.48 -35.21 20.97
C GLY A 135 5.02 -33.78 20.82
N ALA A 136 4.30 -32.85 20.20
CA ALA A 136 4.69 -31.44 20.28
C ALA A 136 4.34 -30.88 21.68
N GLY A 137 5.33 -30.83 22.58
CA GLY A 137 5.22 -30.11 23.85
C GLY A 137 4.91 -28.62 23.62
N PRO A 138 4.24 -27.95 24.57
CA PRO A 138 3.85 -26.55 24.39
C PRO A 138 5.10 -25.71 24.21
N GLN A 139 5.20 -25.03 23.06
CA GLN A 139 6.20 -23.99 22.84
C GLN A 139 5.91 -22.87 23.83
N ALA A 140 6.68 -22.82 24.91
CA ALA A 140 6.73 -21.69 25.80
C ALA A 140 7.17 -20.48 24.96
N TYR A 141 6.32 -19.45 24.92
CA TYR A 141 6.65 -18.17 24.33
C TYR A 141 7.94 -17.66 24.99
N ALA A 142 9.00 -17.50 24.20
CA ALA A 142 10.22 -16.85 24.66
C ALA A 142 9.87 -15.37 24.92
N GLN A 143 9.73 -15.02 26.20
CA GLN A 143 9.67 -13.63 26.64
C GLN A 143 10.93 -12.90 26.15
N PRO A 144 10.84 -11.67 25.63
CA PRO A 144 12.01 -10.90 25.25
C PRO A 144 12.88 -10.66 26.48
N ALA A 145 14.16 -11.02 26.36
CA ALA A 145 15.15 -10.92 27.43
C ALA A 145 15.25 -9.47 27.94
N MET A 146 15.01 -9.26 29.23
CA MET A 146 15.32 -7.99 29.88
C MET A 146 16.85 -7.83 29.97
N PRO A 147 17.40 -6.64 29.69
CA PRO A 147 18.82 -6.41 29.86
C PRO A 147 19.19 -6.36 31.35
N PRO A 148 20.40 -6.83 31.72
CA PRO A 148 20.85 -6.88 33.11
C PRO A 148 21.04 -5.46 33.70
N PRO A 149 20.76 -5.25 34.99
CA PRO A 149 20.97 -3.97 35.63
C PRO A 149 22.46 -3.81 35.95
N GLY A 150 23.15 -2.83 35.36
CA GLY A 150 24.52 -2.55 35.80
C GLY A 150 25.46 -1.75 34.88
N MET A 151 25.10 -1.37 33.66
CA MET A 151 25.99 -0.56 32.82
C MET A 151 25.68 0.93 32.93
N MET A 152 26.47 1.62 33.75
CA MET A 152 26.54 3.08 33.82
C MET A 152 27.05 3.64 32.49
N PRO A 153 26.38 4.62 31.85
CA PRO A 153 26.88 5.23 30.63
C PRO A 153 27.98 6.26 30.92
N PRO A 154 28.91 6.49 29.98
CA PRO A 154 30.02 7.44 30.13
C PRO A 154 29.52 8.89 30.13
N PRO A 155 30.19 9.82 30.83
CA PRO A 155 29.72 11.19 30.99
C PRO A 155 30.05 12.01 29.73
N GLY A 156 29.03 12.54 29.03
CA GLY A 156 29.28 13.51 27.96
C GLY A 156 28.22 13.68 26.86
N PHE A 157 27.12 12.91 26.84
CA PHE A 157 26.07 13.08 25.82
C PHE A 157 24.75 13.54 26.45
N PRO A 158 24.19 14.71 26.06
CA PRO A 158 22.88 15.13 26.51
C PRO A 158 21.80 14.24 25.89
N MET A 159 21.13 13.46 26.75
CA MET A 159 19.94 12.67 26.42
C MET A 159 18.80 13.60 26.01
N MET A 160 18.29 13.42 24.80
CA MET A 160 17.05 14.05 24.34
C MET A 160 15.86 13.34 24.98
N PRO A 161 14.96 14.04 25.71
CA PRO A 161 13.82 13.37 26.35
C PRO A 161 12.80 12.88 25.31
N PRO A 162 12.15 11.73 25.56
CA PRO A 162 11.10 11.21 24.69
C PRO A 162 9.90 12.17 24.64
N PRO A 163 9.16 12.23 23.52
CA PRO A 163 8.06 13.19 23.37
C PRO A 163 6.93 12.84 24.33
N GLY A 164 6.61 13.76 25.25
CA GLY A 164 5.40 13.67 26.08
C GLY A 164 5.58 13.84 27.59
N MET A 165 6.81 13.96 28.10
CA MET A 165 7.04 14.17 29.54
C MET A 165 7.69 15.53 29.79
N ALA A 166 6.88 16.52 30.18
CA ALA A 166 7.39 17.82 30.64
C ALA A 166 8.06 17.64 32.02
N PRO A 167 9.29 18.15 32.23
CA PRO A 167 9.97 18.07 33.51
C PRO A 167 9.23 18.90 34.59
N PRO A 168 9.11 18.39 35.83
CA PRO A 168 8.43 19.11 36.90
C PRO A 168 9.30 20.28 37.38
N GLY A 169 8.82 21.52 37.22
CA GLY A 169 9.50 22.70 37.78
C GLY A 169 9.43 23.98 36.95
N MET A 170 8.76 24.01 35.80
CA MET A 170 8.60 25.26 35.03
C MET A 170 7.30 25.97 35.42
N PRO A 171 7.32 27.26 35.84
CA PRO A 171 6.10 28.02 36.08
C PRO A 171 5.33 28.25 34.76
N PRO A 172 3.98 28.27 34.77
CA PRO A 172 3.20 28.43 33.56
C PRO A 172 3.43 29.81 32.94
N PHE A 173 3.78 29.83 31.65
CA PHE A 173 3.88 31.06 30.87
C PHE A 173 2.50 31.72 30.74
N PRO A 174 2.36 33.03 31.00
CA PRO A 174 1.12 33.76 30.83
C PRO A 174 0.65 33.77 29.37
N GLY A 175 -0.62 33.42 29.16
CA GLY A 175 -1.27 33.47 27.85
C GLY A 175 -1.30 34.89 27.29
N PHE A 176 -0.95 35.01 26.01
CA PHE A 176 -1.11 36.24 25.24
C PHE A 176 -2.51 36.28 24.61
N PRO A 177 -3.30 37.34 24.84
CA PRO A 177 -4.47 37.66 24.03
C PRO A 177 -4.07 38.63 22.91
N GLY A 178 -4.51 38.34 21.68
CA GLY A 178 -4.31 39.18 20.50
C GLY A 178 -4.56 38.42 19.21
#